data_AF-A0A1E7FUX7-F1
#
_entry.id   AF-A0A1E7FUX7-F1
#
_cell.length_a   1.000
_cell.length_b   1.000
_cell.length_c   1.000
_cell.angle_alpha   90.00
_cell.angle_beta   90.00
_cell.angle_gamma   90.00
#
_symmetry.space_group_name_H-M   'P 1'
#
loop_
_entity.id
_entity.type
_entity.pdbx_description
1 polymer ?
#
loop_
_entity_poly.entity_id
_entity_poly.type
_entity_poly.pdbx_seq_one_letter_code
_entity_poly.pdbx_strand_id
1 'polypeptide(L)'
;MVVHHNNKSLRDLYTTEAKDWRALAIRGAACLYRLRGILQEQQQHEGDVTNNDLLLTKESNRVCREAFHICAPLASRMGMHRLKNELEHAAFQILYRRQHRTYESLLKQSSSPEPNIEESMEEILAHVKDTMTEFLNNDAVFMASVTNFEVTARVKESYSTWKKMIRNGFDHITQVPDAMALRIVLDAKKEHPDESDDVTRARERALCYYVQQLCQTVWAPHHEDPRFKDYIAHPKENGYQSLHYTAGTKWRNNEEWKMEMQVRTGAMHKLAEFGVASHWNYK
;
A
#
# COMPACT_ATOMS: atom_id res chain seq x y z
N MET A 1 -23.27 -9.86 -14.59
CA MET A 1 -23.08 -8.65 -15.44
C MET A 1 -23.91 -7.44 -14.99
N VAL A 2 -25.19 -7.60 -14.63
CA VAL A 2 -26.09 -6.47 -14.27
C VAL A 2 -25.61 -5.64 -13.05
N VAL A 3 -25.09 -6.28 -12.00
CA VAL A 3 -24.61 -5.58 -10.78
C VAL A 3 -23.36 -4.72 -11.03
N HIS A 4 -22.45 -5.18 -11.90
CA HIS A 4 -21.26 -4.40 -12.27
C HIS A 4 -21.59 -3.17 -13.11
N HIS A 5 -22.61 -3.26 -13.98
CA HIS A 5 -23.06 -2.13 -14.79
C HIS A 5 -23.71 -1.04 -13.93
N ASN A 6 -24.56 -1.43 -12.98
CA ASN A 6 -25.21 -0.49 -12.06
C ASN A 6 -24.21 0.23 -11.14
N ASN A 7 -23.19 -0.48 -10.65
CA ASN A 7 -22.16 0.11 -9.80
C ASN A 7 -21.22 1.06 -10.56
N LYS A 8 -21.01 0.86 -11.87
CA LYS A 8 -20.29 1.81 -12.71
C LYS A 8 -21.12 3.09 -12.90
N SER A 9 -22.38 2.95 -13.27
CA SER A 9 -23.32 4.08 -13.43
C SER A 9 -23.47 4.93 -12.17
N LEU A 10 -23.58 4.30 -10.98
CA LEU A 10 -23.66 5.03 -9.71
C LEU A 10 -22.37 5.76 -9.36
N ARG A 11 -21.20 5.14 -9.58
CA ARG A 11 -19.92 5.81 -9.33
C ARG A 11 -19.73 7.01 -10.24
N ASP A 12 -20.11 6.88 -11.50
CA ASP A 12 -19.98 7.94 -12.50
C ASP A 12 -20.98 9.07 -12.22
N LEU A 13 -22.20 8.74 -11.76
CA LEU A 13 -23.14 9.72 -11.20
C LEU A 13 -22.54 10.46 -10.00
N TYR A 14 -21.99 9.74 -9.01
CA TYR A 14 -21.39 10.39 -7.84
C TYR A 14 -20.23 11.30 -8.20
N THR A 15 -19.37 10.93 -9.15
CA THR A 15 -18.29 11.80 -9.60
C THR A 15 -18.77 13.01 -10.42
N THR A 16 -19.93 12.92 -11.05
CA THR A 16 -20.51 14.01 -11.86
C THR A 16 -21.33 14.97 -11.01
N GLU A 17 -22.12 14.44 -10.08
CA GLU A 17 -23.00 15.20 -9.17
C GLU A 17 -22.24 15.79 -7.99
N ALA A 18 -21.35 15.01 -7.36
CA ALA A 18 -20.49 15.52 -6.31
C ALA A 18 -19.29 16.24 -6.94
N LYS A 19 -19.49 17.50 -7.35
CA LYS A 19 -18.40 18.42 -7.68
C LYS A 19 -17.39 18.59 -6.54
N ASP A 20 -17.80 18.23 -5.32
CA ASP A 20 -17.02 18.32 -4.10
C ASP A 20 -16.57 16.93 -3.61
N TRP A 21 -15.25 16.68 -3.70
CA TRP A 21 -14.61 15.46 -3.19
C TRP A 21 -14.82 15.27 -1.68
N ARG A 22 -15.08 16.34 -0.92
CA ARG A 22 -15.29 16.27 0.54
C ARG A 22 -16.52 15.45 0.89
N ALA A 23 -17.61 15.56 0.13
CA ALA A 23 -18.80 14.75 0.35
C ALA A 23 -18.50 13.25 0.19
N LEU A 24 -17.68 12.90 -0.80
CA LEU A 24 -17.25 11.51 -1.05
C LEU A 24 -16.29 11.02 0.04
N ALA A 25 -15.38 11.88 0.50
CA ALA A 25 -14.47 11.58 1.61
C ALA A 25 -15.23 11.36 2.93
N ILE A 26 -16.20 12.23 3.26
CA ILE A 26 -17.07 12.09 4.44
C ILE A 26 -17.85 10.78 4.37
N ARG A 27 -18.43 10.46 3.21
CA ARG A 27 -19.14 9.19 3.03
C ARG A 27 -18.22 7.98 3.20
N GLY A 28 -17.01 8.03 2.64
CA GLY A 28 -16.01 6.99 2.80
C GLY A 28 -15.60 6.81 4.26
N ALA A 29 -15.35 7.91 4.98
CA ALA A 29 -15.01 7.90 6.40
C ALA A 29 -16.17 7.35 7.26
N ALA A 30 -17.41 7.75 6.98
CA ALA A 30 -18.59 7.23 7.66
C ALA A 30 -18.80 5.73 7.40
N CYS A 31 -18.53 5.27 6.17
CA CYS A 31 -18.55 3.84 5.84
C CYS A 31 -17.48 3.07 6.63
N LEU A 32 -16.26 3.61 6.70
CA LEU A 32 -15.18 3.00 7.47
C LEU A 32 -15.48 2.94 8.97
N TYR A 33 -16.06 4.02 9.52
CA TYR A 33 -16.48 4.06 10.92
C TYR A 33 -17.48 2.95 11.24
N ARG A 34 -18.49 2.74 10.38
CA ARG A 34 -19.46 1.63 10.54
C ARG A 34 -18.78 0.26 10.49
N LEU A 35 -17.85 0.04 9.55
CA LEU A 35 -17.11 -1.22 9.47
C LEU A 35 -16.29 -1.49 10.74
N ARG A 36 -15.63 -0.45 11.28
CA ARG A 36 -14.86 -0.57 12.53
C ARG A 36 -15.76 -0.90 13.73
N GLY A 37 -16.94 -0.31 13.82
CA GLY A 37 -17.94 -0.66 14.84
C GLY A 37 -18.32 -2.15 14.78
N ILE A 38 -18.62 -2.65 13.58
CA ILE A 38 -18.94 -4.08 13.37
C ILE A 38 -17.76 -4.98 13.80
N LEU A 39 -16.52 -4.61 13.46
CA LEU A 39 -15.34 -5.40 13.86
C LEU A 39 -15.14 -5.41 15.38
N GLN A 40 -15.33 -4.27 16.05
CA GLN A 40 -15.21 -4.17 17.51
C GLN A 40 -16.26 -5.04 18.21
N GLU A 41 -17.51 -5.01 17.75
CA GLU A 41 -18.57 -5.88 18.27
C GLU A 41 -18.22 -7.36 18.08
N GLN A 42 -17.71 -7.74 16.90
CA GLN A 42 -17.30 -9.12 16.64
C GLN A 42 -16.17 -9.60 17.56
N GLN A 43 -15.17 -8.74 17.84
CA GLN A 43 -14.06 -9.07 18.74
C GLN A 43 -14.53 -9.26 20.19
N GLN A 44 -15.50 -8.46 20.66
CA GLN A 44 -16.08 -8.61 22.00
C GLN A 44 -16.86 -9.92 22.18
N HIS A 45 -17.47 -10.44 21.11
CA HIS A 45 -18.24 -11.68 21.12
C HIS A 45 -17.45 -12.94 20.74
N GLU A 46 -16.17 -12.83 20.37
CA GLU A 46 -15.33 -13.98 20.02
C GLU A 46 -15.01 -14.91 21.21
N GLY A 47 -15.11 -14.41 22.45
CA GLY A 47 -14.88 -15.20 23.66
C GLY A 47 -16.03 -16.10 24.11
N ASP A 48 -17.24 -15.92 23.57
CA ASP A 48 -18.48 -16.47 24.17
C ASP A 48 -19.18 -17.52 23.29
N VAL A 49 -18.62 -17.87 22.13
CA VAL A 49 -19.33 -18.69 21.13
C VAL A 49 -18.47 -19.83 20.59
N THR A 50 -18.83 -21.04 21.03
CA THR A 50 -18.60 -22.28 20.28
C THR A 50 -19.29 -22.18 18.93
N ASN A 51 -18.50 -22.10 17.86
CA ASN A 51 -18.84 -22.53 16.51
C ASN A 51 -20.07 -21.95 15.78
N ASN A 52 -20.62 -20.80 16.20
CA ASN A 52 -21.51 -20.03 15.32
C ASN A 52 -20.70 -19.00 14.55
N ASP A 53 -20.58 -19.23 13.23
CA ASP A 53 -20.39 -18.18 12.24
C ASP A 53 -21.31 -17.02 12.63
N LEU A 54 -20.80 -15.97 13.30
CA LEU A 54 -21.52 -14.74 13.62
C LEU A 54 -22.25 -14.33 12.34
N LEU A 55 -23.57 -14.56 12.30
CA LEU A 55 -24.36 -14.45 11.10
C LEU A 55 -24.21 -13.03 10.58
N LEU A 56 -23.56 -12.90 9.43
CA LEU A 56 -23.41 -11.65 8.70
C LEU A 56 -24.78 -11.00 8.55
N THR A 57 -25.05 -9.96 9.34
CA THR A 57 -26.34 -9.30 9.31
C THR A 57 -26.58 -8.69 7.93
N LYS A 58 -27.86 -8.46 7.58
CA LYS A 58 -28.19 -7.76 6.32
C LYS A 58 -27.52 -6.39 6.25
N GLU A 59 -27.39 -5.72 7.39
CA GLU A 59 -26.71 -4.44 7.48
C GLU A 59 -25.20 -4.58 7.23
N SER A 60 -24.51 -5.48 7.94
CA SER A 60 -23.07 -5.67 7.78
C SER A 60 -22.70 -6.04 6.33
N ASN A 61 -23.50 -6.91 5.70
CA ASN A 61 -23.38 -7.22 4.27
C ASN A 61 -23.52 -5.98 3.38
N ARG A 62 -24.52 -5.13 3.65
CA ARG A 62 -24.77 -3.90 2.89
C ARG A 62 -23.58 -2.94 2.99
N VAL A 63 -23.08 -2.70 4.21
CA VAL A 63 -21.96 -1.79 4.46
C VAL A 63 -20.68 -2.31 3.80
N CYS A 64 -20.38 -3.61 3.90
CA CYS A 64 -19.20 -4.19 3.23
C CYS A 64 -19.28 -4.09 1.71
N ARG A 65 -20.45 -4.33 1.12
CA ARG A 65 -20.67 -4.18 -0.34
C ARG A 65 -20.53 -2.73 -0.78
N GLU A 66 -21.06 -1.78 0.00
CA GLU A 66 -20.85 -0.35 -0.24
C GLU A 66 -19.35 -0.01 -0.21
N ALA A 67 -18.61 -0.53 0.78
CA ALA A 67 -17.17 -0.34 0.89
C ALA A 67 -16.42 -0.83 -0.36
N PHE A 68 -16.64 -2.09 -0.77
CA PHE A 68 -15.92 -2.67 -1.91
C PHE A 68 -16.32 -2.09 -3.28
N HIS A 69 -17.60 -1.78 -3.48
CA HIS A 69 -18.10 -1.44 -4.80
C HIS A 69 -18.25 0.07 -5.04
N ILE A 70 -18.34 0.86 -3.98
CA ILE A 70 -18.58 2.31 -4.05
C ILE A 70 -17.42 3.06 -3.39
N CYS A 71 -17.26 2.95 -2.06
CA CYS A 71 -16.35 3.83 -1.33
C CYS A 71 -14.87 3.60 -1.65
N ALA A 72 -14.37 2.36 -1.65
CA ALA A 72 -12.96 2.09 -1.94
C ALA A 72 -12.58 2.42 -3.41
N PRO A 73 -13.38 2.09 -4.43
CA PRO A 73 -13.11 2.53 -5.80
C PRO A 73 -13.11 4.05 -5.96
N LEU A 74 -14.04 4.77 -5.30
CA LEU A 74 -14.07 6.23 -5.33
C LEU A 74 -12.83 6.83 -4.63
N ALA A 75 -12.46 6.31 -3.46
CA ALA A 75 -11.24 6.70 -2.77
C ALA A 75 -10.00 6.48 -3.65
N SER A 76 -9.93 5.35 -4.37
CA SER A 76 -8.85 5.06 -5.33
C SER A 76 -8.77 6.07 -6.47
N ARG A 77 -9.92 6.43 -7.07
CA ARG A 77 -9.99 7.44 -8.15
C ARG A 77 -9.52 8.81 -7.66
N MET A 78 -9.84 9.16 -6.41
CA MET A 78 -9.43 10.42 -5.77
C MET A 78 -7.98 10.40 -5.27
N GLY A 79 -7.24 9.30 -5.44
CA GLY A 79 -5.88 9.14 -4.93
C GLY A 79 -5.77 8.92 -3.42
N MET A 80 -6.89 8.72 -2.72
CA MET A 80 -6.94 8.51 -1.27
C MET A 80 -6.63 7.05 -0.92
N HIS A 81 -5.39 6.60 -1.15
CA HIS A 81 -5.03 5.18 -1.02
C HIS A 81 -5.14 4.66 0.42
N ARG A 82 -4.87 5.50 1.43
CA ARG A 82 -5.05 5.11 2.83
C ARG A 82 -6.51 4.73 3.13
N LEU A 83 -7.45 5.61 2.78
CA LEU A 83 -8.88 5.37 2.99
C LEU A 83 -9.36 4.14 2.21
N LYS A 84 -8.92 3.98 0.95
CA LYS A 84 -9.21 2.80 0.14
C LYS A 84 -8.77 1.52 0.86
N ASN A 85 -7.53 1.47 1.32
CA ASN A 85 -6.95 0.27 1.93
C ASN A 85 -7.62 -0.07 3.26
N GLU A 86 -7.90 0.94 4.10
CA GLU A 86 -8.62 0.75 5.37
C GLU A 86 -10.05 0.22 5.14
N LEU A 87 -10.77 0.74 4.14
CA LEU A 87 -12.10 0.26 3.75
C LEU A 87 -12.07 -1.19 3.25
N GLU A 88 -11.16 -1.51 2.33
CA GLU A 88 -11.03 -2.85 1.75
C GLU A 88 -10.64 -3.89 2.80
N HIS A 89 -9.70 -3.55 3.68
CA HIS A 89 -9.25 -4.44 4.75
C HIS A 89 -10.37 -4.74 5.74
N ALA A 90 -11.06 -3.71 6.24
CA ALA A 90 -12.15 -3.90 7.19
C ALA A 90 -13.32 -4.69 6.57
N ALA A 91 -13.68 -4.38 5.32
CA ALA A 91 -14.73 -5.13 4.62
C ALA A 91 -14.31 -6.59 4.31
N PHE A 92 -13.01 -6.85 4.12
CA PHE A 92 -12.49 -8.19 3.85
C PHE A 92 -12.64 -9.10 5.08
N GLN A 93 -12.30 -8.60 6.27
CA GLN A 93 -12.46 -9.31 7.53
C GLN A 93 -13.92 -9.71 7.81
N ILE A 94 -14.85 -8.82 7.50
CA ILE A 94 -16.28 -9.03 7.78
C ILE A 94 -16.92 -9.93 6.71
N LEU A 95 -16.84 -9.53 5.43
CA LEU A 95 -17.61 -10.16 4.35
C LEU A 95 -17.00 -11.47 3.84
N TYR A 96 -15.67 -11.59 3.90
CA TYR A 96 -14.91 -12.73 3.38
C TYR A 96 -14.07 -13.38 4.48
N ARG A 97 -14.68 -13.56 5.67
CA ARG A 97 -14.01 -14.06 6.88
C ARG A 97 -13.28 -15.39 6.68
N ARG A 98 -13.87 -16.32 5.92
CA ARG A 98 -13.25 -17.62 5.63
C ARG A 98 -11.96 -17.43 4.83
N GLN A 99 -12.01 -16.61 3.78
CA GLN A 99 -10.85 -16.28 2.95
C GLN A 99 -9.78 -15.52 3.74
N HIS A 100 -10.19 -14.60 4.63
CA HIS A 100 -9.28 -13.91 5.53
C HIS A 100 -8.54 -14.89 6.46
N ARG A 101 -9.28 -15.80 7.11
CA ARG A 101 -8.71 -16.84 7.98
C ARG A 101 -7.78 -17.77 7.22
N THR A 102 -8.13 -18.17 5.99
CA THR A 102 -7.23 -18.96 5.15
C THR A 102 -5.95 -18.19 4.85
N TYR A 103 -6.03 -16.91 4.49
CA TYR A 103 -4.86 -16.07 4.27
C TYR A 103 -3.98 -15.96 5.53
N GLU A 104 -4.58 -15.75 6.71
CA GLU A 104 -3.85 -15.73 7.98
C GLU A 104 -3.20 -17.09 8.32
N SER A 105 -3.88 -18.19 8.00
CA SER A 105 -3.29 -19.53 8.20
C SER A 105 -2.11 -19.81 7.30
N LEU A 106 -2.10 -19.28 6.06
CA LEU A 106 -0.96 -19.38 5.15
C LEU A 106 0.22 -18.57 5.65
N LEU A 107 -0.01 -17.40 6.25
CA LEU A 107 1.04 -16.59 6.88
C LEU A 107 1.68 -17.29 8.08
N LYS A 108 0.87 -17.97 8.89
CA LYS A 108 1.31 -18.71 10.07
C LYS A 108 1.84 -20.11 9.78
N GLN A 109 1.85 -20.52 8.51
CA GLN A 109 2.40 -21.81 8.12
C GLN A 109 3.92 -21.79 8.34
N SER A 110 4.42 -22.73 9.14
CA SER A 110 5.85 -22.97 9.31
C SER A 110 6.22 -24.37 8.83
N SER A 111 7.46 -24.51 8.36
CA SER A 111 8.09 -25.81 8.18
C SER A 111 9.07 -25.98 9.33
N SER A 112 8.67 -26.66 10.41
CA SER A 112 9.56 -26.93 11.55
C SER A 112 10.90 -27.49 11.04
N PRO A 113 12.06 -26.92 11.39
CA PRO A 113 12.35 -25.98 12.49
C PRO A 113 12.38 -24.47 12.13
N GLU A 114 12.00 -24.07 10.93
CA GLU A 114 12.06 -22.67 10.47
C GLU A 114 10.91 -21.82 11.05
N PRO A 115 11.10 -20.49 11.22
CA PRO A 115 10.03 -19.56 11.57
C PRO A 115 8.88 -19.63 10.56
N ASN A 116 7.70 -19.18 10.95
CA ASN A 116 6.60 -19.07 10.00
C ASN A 116 6.88 -17.95 8.97
N ILE A 117 6.06 -17.90 7.92
CA ILE A 117 6.25 -16.93 6.83
C ILE A 117 6.11 -15.49 7.34
N GLU A 118 5.17 -15.23 8.26
CA GLU A 118 4.97 -13.90 8.86
C GLU A 118 6.23 -13.41 9.59
N GLU A 119 6.78 -14.23 10.49
CA GLU A 119 8.03 -13.93 11.20
C GLU A 119 9.21 -13.75 10.24
N SER A 120 9.32 -14.60 9.22
CA SER A 120 10.37 -14.48 8.20
C SER A 120 10.27 -13.16 7.44
N MET A 121 9.06 -12.76 7.04
CA MET A 121 8.82 -11.49 6.37
C MET A 121 9.18 -10.31 7.28
N GLU A 122 8.83 -10.35 8.56
CA GLU A 122 9.16 -9.29 9.53
C GLU A 122 10.68 -9.16 9.71
N GLU A 123 11.40 -10.26 9.89
CA GLU A 123 12.86 -10.27 10.01
C GLU A 123 13.53 -9.72 8.74
N ILE A 124 13.10 -10.18 7.55
CA ILE A 124 13.62 -9.69 6.27
C ILE A 124 13.38 -8.20 6.12
N LEU A 125 12.16 -7.73 6.41
CA LEU A 125 11.79 -6.32 6.29
C LEU A 125 12.61 -5.45 7.24
N ALA A 126 12.85 -5.90 8.48
CA ALA A 126 13.72 -5.22 9.44
C ALA A 126 15.16 -5.14 8.92
N HIS A 127 15.73 -6.27 8.50
CA HIS A 127 17.09 -6.33 7.96
C HIS A 127 17.26 -5.42 6.74
N VAL A 128 16.36 -5.51 5.76
CA VAL A 128 16.40 -4.71 4.54
C VAL A 128 16.28 -3.21 4.86
N LYS A 129 15.38 -2.85 5.79
CA LYS A 129 15.24 -1.46 6.24
C LYS A 129 16.54 -0.93 6.83
N ASP A 130 17.13 -1.66 7.77
CA ASP A 130 18.32 -1.21 8.48
C ASP A 130 19.52 -1.15 7.53
N THR A 131 19.69 -2.17 6.68
CA THR A 131 20.73 -2.22 5.64
C THR A 131 20.65 -1.02 4.70
N MET A 132 19.46 -0.72 4.17
CA MET A 132 19.28 0.41 3.25
C MET A 132 19.45 1.76 3.95
N THR A 133 19.02 1.86 5.21
CA THR A 133 19.19 3.08 6.01
C THR A 133 20.68 3.36 6.24
N GLU A 134 21.44 2.35 6.65
CA GLU A 134 22.89 2.47 6.83
C GLU A 134 23.61 2.76 5.51
N PHE A 135 23.24 2.07 4.43
CA PHE A 135 23.82 2.29 3.10
C PHE A 135 23.64 3.72 2.62
N LEU A 136 22.42 4.27 2.75
CA LEU A 136 22.14 5.66 2.37
C LEU A 136 22.86 6.66 3.28
N ASN A 137 22.93 6.41 4.59
CA ASN A 137 23.67 7.28 5.51
C ASN A 137 25.18 7.35 5.21
N ASN A 138 25.74 6.27 4.65
CA ASN A 138 27.15 6.19 4.29
C ASN A 138 27.44 6.77 2.88
N ASP A 139 26.42 7.07 2.07
CA ASP A 139 26.60 7.67 0.75
C ASP A 139 26.76 9.20 0.86
N ALA A 140 28.00 9.67 0.70
CA ALA A 140 28.34 11.09 0.88
C ALA A 140 27.59 12.02 -0.09
N VAL A 141 27.34 11.58 -1.33
CA VAL A 141 26.65 12.37 -2.36
C VAL A 141 25.17 12.53 -2.01
N PHE A 142 24.52 11.44 -1.60
CA PHE A 142 23.14 11.44 -1.12
C PHE A 142 22.98 12.35 0.11
N MET A 143 23.83 12.15 1.13
CA MET A 143 23.76 12.90 2.38
C MET A 143 24.04 14.40 2.21
N ALA A 144 24.86 14.78 1.23
CA ALA A 144 25.06 16.19 0.88
C ALA A 144 23.83 16.81 0.18
N SER A 145 23.03 16.01 -0.51
CA SER A 145 21.93 16.45 -1.37
C SER A 145 20.55 16.41 -0.68
N VAL A 146 20.42 15.65 0.39
CA VAL A 146 19.14 15.40 1.09
C VAL A 146 19.02 16.26 2.35
N THR A 147 17.79 16.71 2.69
CA THR A 147 17.50 17.33 3.99
C THR A 147 16.99 16.29 4.99
N ASN A 148 16.08 15.45 4.54
CA ASN A 148 15.52 14.36 5.33
C ASN A 148 15.24 13.16 4.41
N PHE A 149 15.30 11.97 4.99
CA PHE A 149 14.77 10.78 4.34
C PHE A 149 14.24 9.80 5.37
N GLU A 150 13.34 8.94 4.93
CA GLU A 150 12.74 7.89 5.74
C GLU A 150 12.70 6.59 4.92
N VAL A 151 13.26 5.53 5.50
CA VAL A 151 13.16 4.17 4.97
C VAL A 151 12.12 3.42 5.78
N THR A 152 11.05 2.98 5.13
CA THR A 152 9.96 2.20 5.73
C THR A 152 9.82 0.88 5.01
N ALA A 153 9.67 -0.19 5.77
CA ALA A 153 9.42 -1.53 5.24
C ALA A 153 8.04 -1.99 5.71
N ARG A 154 7.25 -2.60 4.84
CA ARG A 154 5.91 -3.06 5.20
C ARG A 154 5.47 -4.30 4.42
N VAL A 155 4.65 -5.11 5.06
CA VAL A 155 3.82 -6.10 4.39
C VAL A 155 2.59 -5.41 3.81
N LYS A 156 2.21 -5.81 2.61
CA LYS A 156 1.03 -5.29 1.91
C LYS A 156 -0.27 -5.78 2.57
N GLU A 157 -1.29 -4.94 2.49
CA GLU A 157 -2.59 -5.21 3.10
C GLU A 157 -3.23 -6.50 2.56
N SER A 158 -3.78 -7.32 3.48
CA SER A 158 -4.25 -8.69 3.22
C SER A 158 -5.18 -8.83 2.02
N TYR A 159 -6.17 -7.94 1.88
CA TYR A 159 -7.11 -7.98 0.76
C TYR A 159 -6.42 -7.77 -0.61
N SER A 160 -5.46 -6.84 -0.68
CA SER A 160 -4.76 -6.56 -1.94
C SER A 160 -3.86 -7.72 -2.34
N THR A 161 -3.20 -8.35 -1.37
CA THR A 161 -2.37 -9.54 -1.58
C THR A 161 -3.25 -10.72 -2.01
N TRP A 162 -4.31 -11.01 -1.26
CA TRP A 162 -5.28 -12.06 -1.58
C TRP A 162 -5.88 -11.91 -2.98
N LYS A 163 -6.30 -10.68 -3.35
CA LYS A 163 -6.84 -10.40 -4.69
C LYS A 163 -5.83 -10.69 -5.80
N LYS A 164 -4.53 -10.45 -5.56
CA LYS A 164 -3.46 -10.77 -6.51
C LYS A 164 -3.20 -12.27 -6.60
N MET A 165 -3.23 -12.97 -5.47
CA MET A 165 -3.11 -14.43 -5.43
C MET A 165 -4.18 -15.08 -6.31
N ILE A 166 -5.44 -14.72 -6.11
CA ILE A 166 -6.55 -15.26 -6.91
C ILE A 166 -6.43 -14.90 -8.39
N ARG A 167 -6.10 -13.65 -8.72
CA ARG A 167 -6.00 -13.20 -10.11
C ARG A 167 -4.89 -13.90 -10.88
N ASN A 168 -3.76 -14.16 -10.22
CA ASN A 168 -2.57 -14.70 -10.86
C ASN A 168 -2.39 -16.20 -10.62
N GLY A 169 -3.28 -16.85 -9.86
CA GLY A 169 -3.20 -18.27 -9.53
C GLY A 169 -2.04 -18.61 -8.60
N PHE A 170 -1.70 -17.73 -7.65
CA PHE A 170 -0.66 -18.00 -6.66
C PHE A 170 -1.22 -18.75 -5.45
N ASP A 171 -0.60 -19.88 -5.11
CA ASP A 171 -0.98 -20.71 -3.97
C ASP A 171 -0.30 -20.25 -2.67
N HIS A 172 0.84 -19.54 -2.78
CA HIS A 172 1.62 -19.05 -1.64
C HIS A 172 1.82 -17.54 -1.69
N ILE A 173 1.84 -16.90 -0.52
CA ILE A 173 2.00 -15.44 -0.40
C ILE A 173 3.35 -14.95 -0.92
N THR A 174 4.41 -15.75 -0.75
CA THR A 174 5.78 -15.43 -1.17
C THR A 174 5.92 -15.30 -2.69
N GLN A 175 4.99 -15.89 -3.45
CA GLN A 175 4.94 -15.76 -4.91
C GLN A 175 4.43 -14.39 -5.36
N VAL A 176 3.73 -13.65 -4.49
CA VAL A 176 3.24 -12.30 -4.81
C VAL A 176 4.42 -11.33 -4.78
N PRO A 177 4.86 -10.77 -5.93
CA PRO A 177 6.13 -10.04 -5.99
C PRO A 177 6.18 -8.75 -5.16
N ASP A 178 5.02 -8.22 -4.77
CA ASP A 178 4.86 -7.02 -3.96
C ASP A 178 4.12 -7.29 -2.63
N ALA A 179 4.18 -8.52 -2.12
CA ALA A 179 3.71 -8.82 -0.76
C ALA A 179 4.54 -8.07 0.29
N MET A 180 5.84 -7.97 0.06
CA MET A 180 6.76 -7.12 0.83
C MET A 180 7.10 -5.88 0.03
N ALA A 181 7.22 -4.74 0.70
CA ALA A 181 7.68 -3.50 0.08
C ALA A 181 8.62 -2.73 0.99
N LEU A 182 9.69 -2.22 0.39
CA LEU A 182 10.57 -1.21 0.98
C LEU A 182 10.30 0.12 0.30
N ARG A 183 10.11 1.17 1.08
CA ARG A 183 9.81 2.50 0.60
C ARG A 183 10.82 3.48 1.16
N ILE A 184 11.34 4.30 0.26
CA ILE A 184 12.23 5.42 0.58
C ILE A 184 11.48 6.70 0.23
N VAL A 185 11.27 7.53 1.24
CA VAL A 185 10.72 8.88 1.10
C VAL A 185 11.85 9.87 1.38
N LEU A 186 12.03 10.87 0.52
CA LEU A 186 13.11 11.84 0.65
C LEU A 186 12.66 13.26 0.33
N ASP A 187 13.32 14.24 0.93
CA ASP A 187 13.22 15.65 0.57
C ASP A 187 14.61 16.20 0.28
N ALA A 188 14.79 16.82 -0.90
CA ALA A 188 16.06 17.38 -1.31
C ALA A 188 16.34 18.69 -0.56
N LYS A 189 17.63 18.98 -0.34
CA LYS A 189 18.09 20.23 0.26
C LYS A 189 17.88 21.40 -0.69
N LYS A 190 17.45 22.54 -0.16
CA LYS A 190 17.47 23.81 -0.89
C LYS A 190 18.90 24.33 -0.98
N GLU A 191 19.32 24.80 -2.16
CA GLU A 191 20.67 25.37 -2.34
C GLU A 191 20.80 26.73 -1.64
N HIS A 192 19.71 27.51 -1.66
CA HIS A 192 19.61 28.77 -0.95
C HIS A 192 18.17 28.97 -0.41
N PRO A 193 17.98 29.79 0.65
CA PRO A 193 16.67 29.99 1.28
C PRO A 193 15.57 30.47 0.32
N ASP A 194 15.95 31.32 -0.64
CA ASP A 194 15.02 31.91 -1.62
C ASP A 194 14.75 31.00 -2.84
N GLU A 195 15.20 29.75 -2.81
CA GLU A 195 14.99 28.81 -3.90
C GLU A 195 13.51 28.48 -4.05
N SER A 196 13.00 28.62 -5.28
CA SER A 196 11.62 28.29 -5.59
C SER A 196 11.37 26.80 -5.40
N ASP A 197 10.15 26.48 -4.98
CA ASP A 197 9.77 25.09 -4.76
C ASP A 197 9.88 24.27 -6.05
N ASP A 198 9.64 24.85 -7.23
CA ASP A 198 9.76 24.14 -8.52
C ASP A 198 11.17 23.65 -8.82
N VAL A 199 12.18 24.47 -8.51
CA VAL A 199 13.60 24.07 -8.66
C VAL A 199 13.94 22.97 -7.66
N THR A 200 13.50 23.13 -6.41
CA THR A 200 13.67 22.10 -5.37
C THR A 200 13.02 20.77 -5.80
N ARG A 201 11.79 20.82 -6.33
CA ARG A 201 11.06 19.63 -6.84
C ARG A 201 11.77 18.95 -8.00
N ALA A 202 12.41 19.71 -8.88
CA ALA A 202 13.21 19.14 -9.95
C ALA A 202 14.41 18.36 -9.40
N ARG A 203 15.10 18.92 -8.39
CA ARG A 203 16.19 18.23 -7.67
C ARG A 203 15.71 16.98 -6.95
N GLU A 204 14.58 17.04 -6.25
CA GLU A 204 13.99 15.86 -5.59
C GLU A 204 13.70 14.72 -6.57
N ARG A 205 13.15 15.04 -7.76
CA ARG A 205 12.91 14.04 -8.81
C ARG A 205 14.22 13.40 -9.26
N ALA A 206 15.25 14.19 -9.54
CA ALA A 206 16.57 13.66 -9.91
C ALA A 206 17.14 12.76 -8.80
N LEU A 207 17.01 13.17 -7.54
CA LEU A 207 17.48 12.42 -6.37
C LEU A 207 16.74 11.07 -6.21
N CYS A 208 15.46 10.99 -6.59
CA CYS A 208 14.74 9.72 -6.62
C CYS A 208 15.36 8.70 -7.58
N TYR A 209 15.79 9.12 -8.78
CA TYR A 209 16.49 8.23 -9.72
C TYR A 209 17.86 7.83 -9.19
N TYR A 210 18.59 8.76 -8.57
CA TYR A 210 19.87 8.44 -7.93
C TYR A 210 19.70 7.38 -6.83
N VAL A 211 18.72 7.56 -5.94
CA VAL A 211 18.42 6.57 -4.90
C VAL A 211 17.97 5.23 -5.50
N GLN A 212 17.15 5.24 -6.56
CA GLN A 212 16.78 4.00 -7.25
C GLN A 212 18.01 3.26 -7.81
N GLN A 213 19.01 3.99 -8.31
CA GLN A 213 20.28 3.40 -8.75
C GLN A 213 21.06 2.82 -7.58
N LEU A 214 21.17 3.55 -6.47
CA LEU A 214 21.79 3.05 -5.23
C LEU A 214 21.12 1.76 -4.75
N CYS A 215 19.79 1.72 -4.72
CA CYS A 215 19.05 0.52 -4.35
C CYS A 215 19.38 -0.69 -5.22
N GLN A 216 19.58 -0.50 -6.53
CA GLN A 216 19.94 -1.58 -7.44
C GLN A 216 21.33 -2.16 -7.18
N THR A 217 22.25 -1.37 -6.62
CA THR A 217 23.58 -1.87 -6.24
C THR A 217 23.52 -2.80 -5.04
N VAL A 218 22.55 -2.58 -4.13
CA VAL A 218 22.33 -3.43 -2.95
C VAL A 218 21.47 -4.64 -3.31
N TRP A 219 20.35 -4.42 -4.00
CA TRP A 219 19.44 -5.47 -4.45
C TRP A 219 19.08 -5.29 -5.91
N ALA A 220 19.59 -6.20 -6.73
CA ALA A 220 19.36 -6.22 -8.16
C ALA A 220 17.87 -6.44 -8.51
N PRO A 221 17.40 -5.91 -9.66
CA PRO A 221 16.08 -6.23 -10.18
C PRO A 221 15.89 -7.73 -10.31
N HIS A 222 14.71 -8.22 -9.90
CA HIS A 222 14.38 -9.63 -9.95
C HIS A 222 14.29 -10.10 -11.41
N HIS A 223 14.91 -11.24 -11.71
CA HIS A 223 15.06 -11.74 -13.08
C HIS A 223 13.73 -12.06 -13.78
N GLU A 224 12.72 -12.56 -13.05
CA GLU A 224 11.38 -12.83 -13.61
C GLU A 224 10.51 -11.56 -13.84
N ASP A 225 10.82 -10.43 -13.20
CA ASP A 225 10.11 -9.16 -13.42
C ASP A 225 11.10 -7.98 -13.37
N PRO A 226 11.95 -7.83 -14.40
CA PRO A 226 13.00 -6.80 -14.42
C PRO A 226 12.44 -5.40 -14.74
N ARG A 227 11.12 -5.24 -14.81
CA ARG A 227 10.49 -4.01 -15.29
C ARG A 227 10.52 -2.93 -14.21
N PHE A 228 11.06 -1.80 -14.60
CA PHE A 228 10.93 -0.54 -13.86
C PHE A 228 9.59 0.10 -14.20
N LYS A 229 8.89 0.60 -13.17
CA LYS A 229 7.67 1.39 -13.35
C LYS A 229 7.98 2.81 -12.90
N ASP A 230 8.15 3.68 -13.89
CA ASP A 230 8.43 5.09 -13.67
C ASP A 230 7.12 5.89 -13.65
N TYR A 231 6.53 6.03 -12.46
CA TYR A 231 5.36 6.89 -12.28
C TYR A 231 5.72 8.34 -12.02
N ILE A 232 7.01 8.71 -12.00
CA ILE A 232 7.42 10.12 -11.93
C ILE A 232 7.28 10.73 -13.33
N ALA A 233 7.85 10.06 -14.35
CA ALA A 233 7.73 10.45 -15.75
C ALA A 233 6.32 10.19 -16.32
N HIS A 234 5.68 9.11 -15.89
CA HIS A 234 4.33 8.73 -16.34
C HIS A 234 3.38 8.53 -15.15
N PRO A 235 2.90 9.63 -14.51
CA PRO A 235 1.98 9.55 -13.39
C PRO A 235 0.71 8.78 -13.74
N LYS A 236 0.13 8.09 -12.75
CA LYS A 236 -1.18 7.45 -12.93
C LYS A 236 -2.28 8.50 -13.07
N GLU A 237 -3.45 8.09 -13.58
CA GLU A 237 -4.64 8.96 -13.73
C GLU A 237 -5.04 9.68 -12.43
N ASN A 238 -4.80 9.06 -11.27
CA ASN A 238 -5.10 9.63 -9.96
C ASN A 238 -3.98 10.52 -9.39
N GLY A 239 -2.97 10.88 -10.19
CA GLY A 239 -1.83 11.70 -9.80
C GLY A 239 -0.73 10.96 -9.02
N TYR A 240 -0.84 9.65 -8.83
CA TYR A 240 0.18 8.88 -8.12
C TYR A 240 1.54 8.92 -8.83
N GLN A 241 2.60 9.25 -8.06
CA GLN A 241 3.99 9.29 -8.52
C GLN A 241 4.91 8.54 -7.54
N SER A 242 5.79 7.71 -8.10
CA SER A 242 6.87 6.97 -7.41
C SER A 242 7.65 6.17 -8.46
N LEU A 243 8.91 5.82 -8.18
CA LEU A 243 9.68 4.84 -8.93
C LEU A 243 9.52 3.48 -8.28
N HIS A 244 9.20 2.46 -9.07
CA HIS A 244 9.06 1.09 -8.58
C HIS A 244 9.94 0.14 -9.38
N TYR A 245 10.48 -0.86 -8.68
CA TYR A 245 10.95 -2.09 -9.30
C TYR A 245 10.80 -3.25 -8.31
N THR A 246 10.79 -4.48 -8.82
CA THR A 246 10.82 -5.68 -7.96
C THR A 246 12.27 -6.09 -7.78
N ALA A 247 12.71 -6.15 -6.52
CA ALA A 247 14.04 -6.59 -6.15
C ALA A 247 14.00 -8.05 -5.67
N GLY A 248 15.08 -8.79 -5.92
CA GLY A 248 15.35 -10.08 -5.30
C GLY A 248 16.28 -9.91 -4.11
N THR A 249 15.93 -10.48 -2.97
CA THR A 249 16.82 -10.62 -1.82
C THR A 249 16.94 -12.07 -1.44
N LYS A 250 18.10 -12.47 -0.89
CA LYS A 250 18.28 -13.81 -0.37
C LYS A 250 18.23 -13.77 1.14
N TRP A 251 17.43 -14.65 1.72
CA TRP A 251 17.36 -14.85 3.16
C TRP A 251 17.92 -16.21 3.53
N ARG A 252 17.84 -16.58 4.82
CA ARG A 252 18.31 -17.84 5.41
C ARG A 252 18.27 -19.02 4.43
N ASN A 253 19.31 -19.85 4.44
CA ASN A 253 19.48 -20.98 3.52
C ASN A 253 19.47 -20.60 2.02
N ASN A 254 19.79 -19.33 1.70
CA ASN A 254 19.87 -18.81 0.32
C ASN A 254 18.52 -18.87 -0.41
N GLU A 255 17.40 -18.83 0.33
CA GLU A 255 16.04 -18.73 -0.19
C GLU A 255 15.83 -17.36 -0.84
N GLU A 256 15.24 -17.35 -2.04
CA GLU A 256 14.98 -16.11 -2.78
C GLU A 256 13.61 -15.53 -2.39
N TRP A 257 13.64 -14.28 -1.93
CA TRP A 257 12.47 -13.49 -1.57
C TRP A 257 12.34 -12.27 -2.47
N LYS A 258 11.10 -11.92 -2.80
CA LYS A 258 10.77 -10.76 -3.64
C LYS A 258 10.29 -9.61 -2.78
N MET A 259 10.75 -8.41 -3.10
CA MET A 259 10.23 -7.19 -2.49
C MET A 259 10.05 -6.09 -3.54
N GLU A 260 8.98 -5.31 -3.41
CA GLU A 260 8.80 -4.11 -4.22
C GLU A 260 9.56 -2.94 -3.59
N MET A 261 10.51 -2.38 -4.33
CA MET A 261 11.21 -1.17 -3.95
C MET A 261 10.43 0.03 -4.47
N GLN A 262 10.18 1.02 -3.61
CA GLN A 262 9.45 2.25 -3.92
C GLN A 262 10.30 3.46 -3.54
N VAL A 263 10.58 4.35 -4.48
CA VAL A 263 11.28 5.61 -4.20
C VAL A 263 10.38 6.78 -4.59
N ARG A 264 10.22 7.75 -3.71
CA ARG A 264 9.40 8.95 -3.97
C ARG A 264 9.77 10.11 -3.05
N THR A 265 9.32 11.30 -3.39
CA THR A 265 9.55 12.50 -2.58
C THR A 265 8.52 12.63 -1.46
N GLY A 266 8.76 13.50 -0.46
CA GLY A 266 7.77 13.78 0.59
C GLY A 266 6.43 14.29 0.05
N ALA A 267 6.43 15.13 -0.99
CA ALA A 267 5.19 15.57 -1.63
C ALA A 267 4.48 14.44 -2.40
N MET A 268 5.24 13.62 -3.13
CA MET A 268 4.67 12.45 -3.80
C MET A 268 4.08 11.47 -2.77
N HIS A 269 4.72 11.32 -1.60
CA HIS A 269 4.19 10.51 -0.52
C HIS A 269 2.86 11.06 0.00
N LYS A 270 2.78 12.36 0.32
CA LYS A 270 1.54 13.00 0.78
C LYS A 270 0.41 12.87 -0.24
N LEU A 271 0.70 13.09 -1.52
CA LEU A 271 -0.26 12.93 -2.60
C LEU A 271 -0.72 11.47 -2.73
N ALA A 272 0.19 10.50 -2.60
CA ALA A 272 -0.17 9.10 -2.66
C ALA A 272 -1.03 8.62 -1.49
N GLU A 273 -0.88 9.16 -0.28
CA GLU A 273 -1.68 8.74 0.87
C GLU A 273 -3.06 9.41 0.90
N PHE A 274 -3.10 10.71 0.60
CA PHE A 274 -4.28 11.56 0.80
C PHE A 274 -4.93 12.06 -0.50
N GLY A 275 -4.33 11.82 -1.66
CA GLY A 275 -4.90 12.19 -2.95
C GLY A 275 -5.25 13.66 -3.04
N VAL A 276 -6.43 13.97 -3.59
CA VAL A 276 -6.97 15.33 -3.69
C VAL A 276 -7.02 16.09 -2.36
N ALA A 277 -7.12 15.39 -1.23
CA ALA A 277 -7.13 16.02 0.09
C ALA A 277 -5.76 16.58 0.50
N SER A 278 -4.65 16.12 -0.11
CA SER A 278 -3.31 16.62 0.17
C SER A 278 -3.10 18.08 -0.26
N HIS A 279 -3.82 18.53 -1.28
CA HIS A 279 -3.73 19.91 -1.81
C HIS A 279 -4.65 20.90 -1.07
N TRP A 280 -5.50 20.43 -0.16
CA TRP A 280 -6.52 21.28 0.48
C TRP A 280 -5.96 22.24 1.52
N ASN A 281 -4.88 21.89 2.23
CA ASN A 281 -4.26 22.78 3.21
C ASN A 281 -3.60 24.04 2.60
N TYR A 282 -3.69 24.23 1.28
CA TYR A 282 -3.08 25.34 0.54
C TYR A 282 -4.10 26.35 -0.01
N LYS A 283 -5.38 26.31 0.41
CA LYS A 283 -6.41 27.30 0.03
C LYS A 283 -7.22 27.81 1.20
#